data_AF-A0A1M5AJK4-F1
#
_entry.id   AF-A0A1M5AJK4-F1
#
_cell.length_a   1.000
_cell.length_b   1.000
_cell.length_c   1.000
_cell.angle_alpha   90.00
_cell.angle_beta   90.00
_cell.angle_gamma   90.00
#
_symmetry.space_group_name_H-M   'P 1'
#
loop_
_entity.id
_entity.type
_entity.pdbx_description
1 polymer ?
#
loop_
_entity_poly.entity_id
_entity_poly.type
_entity_poly.pdbx_seq_one_letter_code
_entity_poly.pdbx_strand_id
1 'polypeptide(L)'
;MKRFSLAIVILVIIASCSNKEKFPEYVTLPVSQNGVKFSAETKGLIKTGVAEFGNPGARFDELDSLLAFQQMYLKKDKRFDFLKLQSFWQKAKEDPQLENIQGETAKQWFRSTGFLFQLTGEMQYPREMERLARSGIFSDSEELDSLITPYVFTKDVDHVSVNFFLPSEISYEHSLGGAVSIKQVTNFPESGSVRLNFSMEIKRYIEVFVRIPVWAEGASVMVKGVKYFSHPGSYCIIAKKWKEGDVVEIEFPTEKIPEYLKN
;
A
#
# COMPACT_ATOMS: atom_id res chain seq x y z
N MET A 1 -62.53 -7.48 -18.85
CA MET A 1 -62.28 -7.57 -17.39
C MET A 1 -61.92 -8.99 -17.02
N LYS A 2 -60.62 -9.27 -16.83
CA LYS A 2 -60.03 -10.16 -15.82
C LYS A 2 -58.51 -10.05 -15.97
N ARG A 3 -57.84 -10.06 -14.84
CA ARG A 3 -56.55 -9.42 -14.53
C ARG A 3 -55.81 -10.46 -13.67
N PHE A 4 -54.47 -10.45 -13.70
CA PHE A 4 -53.54 -11.19 -12.80
C PHE A 4 -53.39 -12.72 -13.08
N SER A 5 -52.20 -13.35 -13.07
CA SER A 5 -50.87 -12.99 -12.55
C SER A 5 -49.76 -13.67 -13.37
N LEU A 6 -48.71 -12.94 -13.72
CA LEU A 6 -47.44 -13.49 -14.21
C LEU A 6 -46.58 -13.80 -12.97
N ALA A 7 -46.43 -15.08 -12.62
CA ALA A 7 -45.55 -15.50 -11.54
C ALA A 7 -44.08 -15.41 -12.02
N ILE A 8 -43.34 -14.46 -11.46
CA ILE A 8 -41.90 -14.31 -11.63
C ILE A 8 -41.23 -15.38 -10.77
N VAL A 9 -40.64 -16.40 -11.40
CA VAL A 9 -39.77 -17.37 -10.74
C VAL A 9 -38.42 -16.69 -10.52
N ILE A 10 -38.19 -16.18 -9.32
CA ILE A 10 -36.88 -15.71 -8.86
C ILE A 10 -36.05 -16.96 -8.55
N LEU A 11 -35.12 -17.31 -9.44
CA LEU A 11 -34.12 -18.34 -9.19
C LEU A 11 -33.08 -17.75 -8.22
N VAL A 12 -33.25 -18.03 -6.92
CA VAL A 12 -32.24 -17.72 -5.90
C VAL A 12 -31.10 -18.73 -6.06
N ILE A 13 -30.00 -18.30 -6.69
CA ILE A 13 -28.74 -19.05 -6.66
C ILE A 13 -28.14 -18.85 -5.27
N ILE A 14 -28.43 -19.77 -4.35
CA ILE A 14 -27.69 -19.87 -3.09
C ILE A 14 -26.32 -20.44 -3.44
N ALA A 15 -25.30 -19.57 -3.45
CA ALA A 15 -23.91 -19.99 -3.53
C ALA A 15 -23.58 -20.88 -2.32
N SER A 16 -23.53 -22.19 -2.56
CA SER A 16 -23.00 -23.17 -1.61
C SER A 16 -21.47 -23.08 -1.60
N CYS A 17 -20.92 -22.06 -0.96
CA CYS A 17 -19.53 -22.08 -0.52
C CYS A 17 -19.47 -22.68 0.89
N SER A 18 -18.99 -23.92 0.97
CA SER A 18 -18.53 -24.57 2.20
C SER A 18 -17.54 -23.64 2.92
N ASN A 19 -18.02 -22.91 3.93
CA ASN A 19 -17.24 -21.95 4.70
C ASN A 19 -16.34 -22.69 5.72
N LYS A 20 -15.29 -23.36 5.23
CA LYS A 20 -14.08 -23.52 6.04
C LYS A 20 -13.41 -22.15 5.95
N GLU A 21 -13.43 -21.38 7.03
CA GLU A 21 -12.70 -20.11 7.11
C GLU A 21 -11.26 -20.36 6.67
N LYS A 22 -10.96 -19.98 5.42
CA LYS A 22 -9.61 -20.07 4.90
C LYS A 22 -8.80 -19.04 5.66
N PHE A 23 -7.62 -19.44 6.17
CA PHE A 23 -6.65 -18.46 6.65
C PHE A 23 -6.51 -17.36 5.60
N PRO A 24 -6.56 -16.07 5.98
CA PRO A 24 -6.47 -15.00 5.00
C PRO A 24 -5.18 -15.14 4.21
N GLU A 25 -5.26 -15.01 2.89
CA GLU A 25 -4.11 -15.02 2.01
C GLU A 25 -3.61 -13.59 1.80
N TYR A 26 -2.34 -13.44 1.42
CA TYR A 26 -1.83 -12.12 1.06
C TYR A 26 -2.48 -11.68 -0.26
N VAL A 27 -2.96 -10.44 -0.30
CA VAL A 27 -3.50 -9.81 -1.51
C VAL A 27 -2.45 -9.00 -2.26
N THR A 28 -1.34 -8.69 -1.60
CA THR A 28 -0.17 -8.04 -2.18
C THR A 28 1.06 -8.35 -1.34
N LEU A 29 2.24 -8.40 -1.96
CA LEU A 29 3.50 -8.65 -1.27
C LEU A 29 4.49 -7.50 -1.51
N PRO A 30 5.32 -7.17 -0.51
CA PRO A 30 6.44 -6.27 -0.72
C PRO A 30 7.38 -6.84 -1.78
N VAL A 31 7.87 -5.99 -2.67
CA VAL A 31 8.82 -6.42 -3.70
C VAL A 31 10.15 -6.72 -3.03
N SER A 32 10.81 -7.81 -3.43
CA SER A 32 12.13 -8.14 -2.88
C SER A 32 13.16 -7.06 -3.26
N GLN A 33 14.16 -6.85 -2.40
CA GLN A 33 15.21 -5.85 -2.62
C GLN A 33 15.97 -6.03 -3.96
N ASN A 34 15.94 -7.23 -4.56
CA ASN A 34 16.59 -7.51 -5.84
C ASN A 34 15.77 -7.08 -7.08
N GLY A 35 14.50 -6.70 -6.89
CA GLY A 35 13.57 -6.31 -7.97
C GLY A 35 13.20 -4.82 -8.00
N VAL A 36 13.83 -3.97 -7.18
CA VAL A 36 13.58 -2.52 -7.17
C VAL A 36 14.92 -1.79 -7.21
N LYS A 37 15.11 -0.91 -8.19
CA LYS A 37 16.24 0.01 -8.24
C LYS A 37 15.73 1.39 -7.87
N PHE A 38 16.24 1.95 -6.78
CA PHE A 38 16.06 3.37 -6.48
C PHE A 38 17.04 4.17 -7.30
N SER A 39 16.61 5.30 -7.84
CA SER A 39 17.57 6.29 -8.31
C SER A 39 18.28 6.88 -7.09
N ALA A 40 19.53 7.32 -7.29
CA ALA A 40 20.35 7.93 -6.23
C ALA A 40 19.65 9.14 -5.56
N GLU A 41 18.63 9.72 -6.20
CA GLU A 41 17.84 10.87 -5.76
C GLU A 41 16.82 10.54 -4.65
N THR A 42 16.58 9.26 -4.34
CA THR A 42 15.68 8.88 -3.23
C THR A 42 16.32 9.12 -1.86
N LYS A 43 17.66 9.09 -1.82
CA LYS A 43 18.45 9.36 -0.61
C LYS A 43 18.26 10.82 -0.20
N GLY A 44 17.53 11.05 0.88
CA GLY A 44 17.34 12.39 1.48
C GLY A 44 15.94 12.99 1.38
N LEU A 45 14.96 12.33 0.74
CA LEU A 45 13.55 12.75 0.73
C LEU A 45 12.79 12.42 2.03
N ILE A 46 13.51 11.90 3.00
CA ILE A 46 13.03 11.46 4.29
C ILE A 46 13.68 12.35 5.35
N LYS A 47 12.86 13.12 6.08
CA LYS A 47 13.34 13.98 7.17
C LYS A 47 13.94 13.12 8.27
N THR A 48 15.26 13.19 8.44
CA THR A 48 15.90 12.81 9.69
C THR A 48 15.59 13.90 10.72
N GLY A 49 14.82 13.53 11.74
CA GLY A 49 14.57 14.40 12.89
C GLY A 49 15.31 13.84 14.09
N VAL A 50 16.05 14.68 14.80
CA VAL A 50 16.48 14.36 16.17
C VAL A 50 15.29 14.70 17.05
N ALA A 51 14.38 13.75 17.27
CA ALA A 51 13.37 13.92 18.31
C ALA A 51 14.10 13.96 19.66
N GLU A 52 13.98 15.07 20.37
CA GLU A 52 14.54 15.22 21.73
C GLU A 52 13.89 14.19 22.67
N PHE A 53 14.77 13.57 23.47
CA PHE A 53 14.61 12.40 24.33
C PHE A 53 13.21 12.15 24.93
N GLY A 54 12.55 11.10 24.43
CA GLY A 54 11.42 10.40 25.04
C GLY A 54 11.76 8.93 25.32
N ASN A 55 11.10 8.32 26.31
CA ASN A 55 11.47 7.04 26.94
C ASN A 55 11.63 5.87 25.92
N PRO A 56 12.83 5.27 25.76
CA PRO A 56 13.14 4.26 24.74
C PRO A 56 12.48 2.87 24.93
N GLY A 57 11.44 2.77 25.76
CA GLY A 57 10.85 1.50 26.20
C GLY A 57 9.33 1.46 26.32
N ALA A 58 8.58 2.43 25.78
CA ALA A 58 7.11 2.38 25.82
C ALA A 58 6.58 1.29 24.87
N ARG A 59 6.48 0.07 25.39
CA ARG A 59 5.74 -1.06 24.82
C ARG A 59 4.42 -1.14 25.57
N PHE A 60 3.32 -1.20 24.84
CA PHE A 60 1.97 -1.19 25.42
C PHE A 60 1.19 -2.43 24.96
N ASP A 61 0.21 -2.85 25.77
CA ASP A 61 -0.42 -4.17 25.73
C ASP A 61 -1.04 -4.52 24.37
N GLU A 62 -1.55 -3.51 23.67
CA GLU A 62 -2.16 -3.64 22.34
C GLU A 62 -1.14 -4.02 21.28
N LEU A 63 0.07 -3.43 21.32
CA LEU A 63 1.16 -3.79 20.39
C LEU A 63 1.65 -5.22 20.66
N ASP A 64 1.68 -5.64 21.91
CA ASP A 64 2.05 -7.02 22.26
C ASP A 64 1.04 -8.03 21.77
N SER A 65 -0.24 -7.70 21.92
CA SER A 65 -1.33 -8.49 21.40
C SER A 65 -1.27 -8.58 19.87
N LEU A 66 -1.01 -7.46 19.19
CA LEU A 66 -0.85 -7.41 17.73
C LEU A 66 0.29 -8.33 17.26
N LEU A 67 1.46 -8.23 17.88
CA LEU A 67 2.63 -9.05 17.55
C LEU A 67 2.37 -10.53 17.82
N ALA A 68 1.70 -10.87 18.92
CA ALA A 68 1.34 -12.25 19.24
C ALA A 68 0.40 -12.84 18.18
N PHE A 69 -0.60 -12.09 17.73
CA PHE A 69 -1.52 -12.54 16.68
C PHE A 69 -0.85 -12.65 15.30
N GLN A 70 0.08 -11.76 14.98
CA GLN A 70 0.93 -11.92 13.79
C GLN A 70 1.72 -13.23 13.85
N GLN A 71 2.33 -13.56 15.00
CA GLN A 71 3.03 -14.84 15.16
C GLN A 71 2.11 -16.06 15.04
N MET A 72 0.87 -15.96 15.53
CA MET A 72 -0.14 -17.01 15.33
C MET A 72 -0.45 -17.23 13.85
N TYR A 73 -0.61 -16.17 13.06
CA TYR A 73 -0.79 -16.27 11.62
C TYR A 73 0.39 -16.97 10.94
N LEU A 74 1.62 -16.54 11.26
CA LEU A 74 2.84 -17.09 10.67
C LEU A 74 3.02 -18.58 10.97
N LYS A 75 2.58 -19.02 12.16
CA LYS A 75 2.60 -20.43 12.58
C LYS A 75 1.39 -21.24 12.13
N LYS A 76 0.44 -20.62 11.41
CA LYS A 76 -0.86 -21.22 11.06
C LYS A 76 -1.57 -21.79 12.30
N ASP A 77 -1.47 -21.07 13.42
CA ASP A 77 -2.10 -21.45 14.69
C ASP A 77 -3.63 -21.32 14.59
N LYS A 78 -4.35 -22.37 14.98
CA LYS A 78 -5.83 -22.43 14.90
C LYS A 78 -6.53 -21.37 15.77
N ARG A 79 -5.84 -20.75 16.71
CA ARG A 79 -6.35 -19.67 17.56
C ARG A 79 -6.27 -18.30 16.89
N PHE A 80 -5.60 -18.21 15.73
CA PHE A 80 -5.54 -16.98 14.96
C PHE A 80 -6.95 -16.50 14.61
N ASP A 81 -7.20 -15.23 14.86
CA ASP A 81 -8.45 -14.55 14.55
C ASP A 81 -8.09 -13.22 13.88
N PHE A 82 -8.47 -13.11 12.61
CA PHE A 82 -8.13 -11.97 11.77
C PHE A 82 -8.80 -10.68 12.24
N LEU A 83 -10.05 -10.75 12.71
CA LEU A 83 -10.77 -9.59 13.21
C LEU A 83 -10.15 -9.08 14.51
N LYS A 84 -9.67 -9.98 15.37
CA LYS A 84 -8.90 -9.60 16.57
C LYS A 84 -7.58 -8.93 16.21
N LEU A 85 -6.83 -9.46 15.25
CA LEU A 85 -5.61 -8.83 14.75
C LEU A 85 -5.88 -7.38 14.31
N GLN A 86 -6.91 -7.17 13.47
CA GLN A 86 -7.31 -5.82 13.04
C GLN A 86 -7.73 -4.94 14.23
N SER A 87 -8.50 -5.48 15.18
CA SER A 87 -8.93 -4.74 16.38
C SER A 87 -7.75 -4.31 17.25
N PHE A 88 -6.74 -5.16 17.46
CA PHE A 88 -5.54 -4.78 18.21
C PHE A 88 -4.76 -3.66 17.52
N TRP A 89 -4.66 -3.70 16.18
CA TRP A 89 -4.04 -2.59 15.44
C TRP A 89 -4.82 -1.28 15.60
N GLN A 90 -6.15 -1.31 15.54
CA GLN A 90 -6.96 -0.09 15.74
C GLN A 90 -6.79 0.47 17.15
N LYS A 91 -6.86 -0.37 18.18
CA LYS A 91 -6.64 0.07 19.57
C LYS A 91 -5.23 0.62 19.77
N ALA A 92 -4.22 -0.05 19.21
CA ALA A 92 -2.85 0.44 19.25
C ALA A 92 -2.69 1.78 18.50
N LYS A 93 -3.46 1.99 17.43
CA LYS A 93 -3.48 3.23 16.66
C LYS A 93 -4.05 4.41 17.45
N GLU A 94 -4.99 4.14 18.35
CA GLU A 94 -5.66 5.11 19.22
C GLU A 94 -4.90 5.36 20.54
N ASP A 95 -3.90 4.54 20.88
CA ASP A 95 -3.10 4.72 22.11
C ASP A 95 -2.20 5.96 22.00
N PRO A 96 -2.29 6.93 22.94
CA PRO A 96 -1.42 8.11 22.97
C PRO A 96 0.09 7.80 23.01
N GLN A 97 0.49 6.63 23.54
CA GLN A 97 1.88 6.20 23.57
C GLN A 97 2.46 6.01 22.17
N LEU A 98 1.61 5.73 21.16
CA LEU A 98 2.05 5.53 19.79
C LEU A 98 2.75 6.77 19.21
N GLU A 99 2.42 7.98 19.69
CA GLU A 99 3.05 9.22 19.22
C GLU A 99 4.53 9.31 19.59
N ASN A 100 4.95 8.59 20.63
CA ASN A 100 6.29 8.68 21.22
C ASN A 100 7.15 7.41 20.99
N ILE A 101 6.69 6.47 20.15
CA ILE A 101 7.44 5.25 19.85
C ILE A 101 8.72 5.57 19.08
N GLN A 102 9.79 4.84 19.38
CA GLN A 102 11.09 4.96 18.72
C GLN A 102 11.76 3.59 18.62
N GLY A 103 12.92 3.52 17.97
CA GLY A 103 13.77 2.34 17.94
C GLY A 103 13.04 1.08 17.45
N GLU A 104 13.19 -0.03 18.18
CA GLU A 104 12.57 -1.31 17.79
C GLU A 104 11.03 -1.28 17.86
N THR A 105 10.44 -0.52 18.79
CA THR A 105 8.98 -0.38 18.89
C THR A 105 8.39 0.26 17.62
N ALA A 106 9.03 1.32 17.11
CA ALA A 106 8.63 1.95 15.86
C ALA A 106 8.74 0.98 14.67
N LYS A 107 9.80 0.16 14.62
CA LYS A 107 9.98 -0.87 13.59
C LYS A 107 8.93 -1.96 13.68
N GLN A 108 8.60 -2.42 14.89
CA GLN A 108 7.56 -3.41 15.12
C GLN A 108 6.18 -2.89 14.69
N TRP A 109 5.85 -1.64 15.03
CA TRP A 109 4.62 -1.01 14.58
C TRP A 109 4.56 -0.89 13.05
N PHE A 110 5.63 -0.42 12.42
CA PHE A 110 5.74 -0.33 10.97
C PHE A 110 5.55 -1.69 10.29
N ARG A 111 6.28 -2.73 10.75
CA ARG A 111 6.21 -4.09 10.20
C ARG A 111 4.83 -4.71 10.38
N SER A 112 4.19 -4.51 11.53
CA SER A 112 2.84 -5.02 11.80
C SER A 112 1.79 -4.33 10.93
N THR A 113 1.95 -3.03 10.71
CA THR A 113 1.12 -2.25 9.77
C THR A 113 1.28 -2.74 8.35
N GLY A 114 2.52 -2.94 7.88
CA GLY A 114 2.80 -3.51 6.56
C GLY A 114 2.32 -4.97 6.40
N PHE A 115 2.30 -5.75 7.48
CA PHE A 115 1.72 -7.09 7.49
C PHE A 115 0.21 -7.07 7.29
N LEU A 116 -0.50 -6.18 7.99
CA LEU A 116 -1.94 -5.99 7.77
C LEU A 116 -2.25 -5.46 6.37
N PHE A 117 -1.41 -4.57 5.84
CA PHE A 117 -1.53 -4.12 4.45
C PHE A 117 -1.46 -5.29 3.46
N GLN A 118 -0.49 -6.20 3.62
CA GLN A 118 -0.37 -7.38 2.75
C GLN A 118 -1.60 -8.30 2.80
N LEU A 119 -2.28 -8.39 3.93
CA LEU A 119 -3.49 -9.23 4.08
C LEU A 119 -4.77 -8.56 3.57
N THR A 120 -4.82 -7.24 3.52
CA THR A 120 -6.08 -6.48 3.31
C THR A 120 -6.08 -5.65 2.03
N GLY A 121 -4.93 -5.10 1.63
CA GLY A 121 -4.85 -4.05 0.62
C GLY A 121 -5.51 -2.73 1.02
N GLU A 122 -5.89 -2.55 2.30
CA GLU A 122 -6.65 -1.37 2.74
C GLU A 122 -5.78 -0.12 2.93
N MET A 123 -6.34 1.06 2.63
CA MET A 123 -5.64 2.35 2.56
C MET A 123 -5.16 2.94 3.88
N GLN A 124 -5.76 2.52 4.99
CA GLN A 124 -5.33 3.00 6.30
C GLN A 124 -3.89 2.59 6.63
N TYR A 125 -3.45 1.42 6.17
CA TYR A 125 -2.13 0.88 6.47
C TYR A 125 -0.99 1.61 5.73
N PRO A 126 -1.00 1.75 4.38
CA PRO A 126 0.03 2.53 3.70
C PRO A 126 -0.02 4.01 4.10
N ARG A 127 -1.20 4.56 4.43
CA ARG A 127 -1.28 5.92 5.00
C ARG A 127 -0.50 6.04 6.31
N GLU A 128 -0.67 5.08 7.22
CA GLU A 128 0.08 5.07 8.48
C GLU A 128 1.57 4.88 8.26
N MET A 129 1.97 3.97 7.37
CA MET A 129 3.38 3.75 7.01
C MET A 129 4.02 5.03 6.43
N GLU A 130 3.32 5.75 5.56
CA GLU A 130 3.74 7.04 5.02
C GLU A 130 3.88 8.10 6.11
N ARG A 131 2.94 8.16 7.06
CA ARG A 131 3.02 9.06 8.23
C ARG A 131 4.24 8.75 9.08
N LEU A 132 4.51 7.47 9.37
CA LEU A 132 5.68 7.05 10.16
C LEU A 132 6.98 7.44 9.44
N ALA A 133 7.07 7.16 8.14
CA ALA A 133 8.25 7.51 7.34
C ALA A 133 8.52 9.02 7.28
N ARG A 134 7.50 9.87 7.46
CA ARG A 134 7.64 11.34 7.45
C ARG A 134 7.68 11.98 8.84
N SER A 135 7.54 11.18 9.89
CA SER A 135 7.46 11.68 11.28
C SER A 135 8.82 11.98 11.92
N GLY A 136 9.93 11.59 11.29
CA GLY A 136 11.27 11.75 11.86
C GLY A 136 11.57 10.83 13.05
N ILE A 137 10.69 9.86 13.37
CA ILE A 137 10.90 8.87 14.46
C ILE A 137 12.07 7.91 14.19
N PHE A 138 12.52 7.81 12.94
CA PHE A 138 13.68 7.04 12.54
C PHE A 138 14.87 7.99 12.43
N SER A 139 15.89 7.76 13.26
CA SER A 139 17.11 8.58 13.31
C SER A 139 18.08 8.29 12.17
N ASP A 140 17.94 7.13 11.51
CA ASP A 140 18.82 6.66 10.44
C ASP A 140 18.02 6.55 9.13
N SER A 141 18.45 7.33 8.13
CA SER A 141 17.84 7.34 6.80
C SER A 141 18.01 6.02 6.06
N GLU A 142 19.13 5.31 6.24
CA GLU A 142 19.35 4.02 5.56
C GLU A 142 18.42 2.93 6.11
N GLU A 143 18.18 2.97 7.43
CA GLU A 143 17.23 2.08 8.08
C GLU A 143 15.80 2.32 7.57
N LEU A 144 15.38 3.58 7.50
CA LEU A 144 14.04 3.90 7.01
C LEU A 144 13.88 3.59 5.52
N ASP A 145 14.90 3.88 4.71
CA ASP A 145 14.92 3.50 3.30
C ASP A 145 14.68 1.99 3.15
N SER A 146 15.37 1.16 3.94
CA SER A 146 15.20 -0.30 3.93
C SER A 146 13.79 -0.77 4.32
N LEU A 147 13.12 -0.05 5.23
CA LEU A 147 11.76 -0.38 5.68
C LEU A 147 10.69 0.02 4.66
N ILE A 148 10.79 1.21 4.07
CA ILE A 148 9.74 1.77 3.20
C ILE A 148 9.85 1.30 1.76
N THR A 149 11.08 1.08 1.29
CA THR A 149 11.42 0.67 -0.07
C THR A 149 10.54 -0.47 -0.61
N PRO A 150 10.40 -1.60 0.12
CA PRO A 150 9.66 -2.75 -0.41
C PRO A 150 8.16 -2.50 -0.58
N TYR A 151 7.66 -1.38 -0.08
CA TYR A 151 6.25 -1.00 -0.12
C TYR A 151 5.97 0.15 -1.09
N VAL A 152 6.98 0.82 -1.64
CA VAL A 152 6.80 1.83 -2.70
C VAL A 152 6.00 1.23 -3.85
N PHE A 153 6.42 0.03 -4.25
CA PHE A 153 5.63 -0.88 -5.04
C PHE A 153 5.34 -2.14 -4.21
N THR A 154 4.12 -2.67 -4.30
CA THR A 154 3.83 -4.05 -3.89
C THR A 154 3.25 -4.82 -5.06
N LYS A 155 3.36 -6.14 -5.05
CA LYS A 155 2.94 -6.98 -6.17
C LYS A 155 2.30 -8.28 -5.72
N ASP A 156 1.28 -8.71 -6.45
CA ASP A 156 0.83 -10.10 -6.48
C ASP A 156 0.77 -10.56 -7.94
N VAL A 157 1.54 -11.57 -8.32
CA VAL A 157 1.70 -12.02 -9.73
C VAL A 157 1.94 -10.85 -10.70
N ASP A 158 0.98 -10.44 -11.54
CA ASP A 158 1.09 -9.31 -12.47
C ASP A 158 0.15 -8.15 -12.09
N HIS A 159 -0.21 -8.06 -10.81
CA HIS A 159 -0.89 -6.94 -10.18
C HIS A 159 0.14 -6.08 -9.45
N VAL A 160 0.43 -4.89 -9.97
CA VAL A 160 1.42 -3.97 -9.39
C VAL A 160 0.70 -2.82 -8.73
N SER A 161 0.89 -2.66 -7.43
CA SER A 161 0.40 -1.51 -6.67
C SER A 161 1.49 -0.46 -6.54
N VAL A 162 1.14 0.81 -6.77
CA VAL A 162 1.98 1.98 -6.53
C VAL A 162 1.44 2.69 -5.30
N ASN A 163 2.19 2.61 -4.20
CA ASN A 163 1.72 3.06 -2.90
C ASN A 163 2.37 4.38 -2.49
N PHE A 164 3.68 4.54 -2.66
CA PHE A 164 4.38 5.77 -2.27
C PHE A 164 4.91 6.51 -3.47
N PHE A 165 4.76 7.84 -3.42
CA PHE A 165 5.07 8.71 -4.55
C PHE A 165 6.44 9.34 -4.40
N LEU A 166 7.44 8.68 -4.98
CA LEU A 166 8.86 9.07 -4.94
C LEU A 166 9.60 8.46 -6.14
N PRO A 167 10.68 9.10 -6.65
CA PRO A 167 11.49 8.57 -7.73
C PRO A 167 11.93 7.12 -7.49
N SER A 168 11.47 6.18 -8.31
CA SER A 168 11.69 4.75 -8.05
C SER A 168 11.42 3.89 -9.28
N GLU A 169 11.97 2.68 -9.34
CA GLU A 169 11.75 1.74 -10.43
C GLU A 169 11.61 0.32 -9.92
N ILE A 170 10.54 -0.36 -10.30
CA ILE A 170 10.37 -1.81 -10.11
C ILE A 170 10.75 -2.55 -11.39
N SER A 171 11.47 -3.65 -11.25
CA SER A 171 11.80 -4.59 -12.33
C SER A 171 11.49 -6.02 -11.91
N TYR A 172 10.74 -6.76 -12.72
CA TYR A 172 10.36 -8.15 -12.45
C TYR A 172 10.14 -8.96 -13.73
N GLU A 173 10.17 -10.28 -13.61
CA GLU A 173 9.76 -11.19 -14.67
C GLU A 173 8.24 -11.39 -14.64
N HIS A 174 7.57 -11.09 -15.75
CA HIS A 174 6.13 -11.30 -15.89
C HIS A 174 5.79 -12.80 -15.78
N SER A 175 4.59 -13.16 -15.27
CA SER A 175 4.22 -14.58 -15.05
C SER A 175 4.29 -15.45 -16.32
N LEU A 176 3.97 -14.86 -17.47
CA LEU A 176 4.07 -15.46 -18.81
C LEU A 176 5.46 -15.32 -19.47
N GLY A 177 6.48 -14.89 -18.72
CA GLY A 177 7.85 -14.64 -19.15
C GLY A 177 8.11 -13.24 -19.73
N GLY A 178 9.35 -12.79 -19.62
CA GLY A 178 9.82 -11.52 -20.16
C GLY A 178 9.87 -10.42 -19.10
N ALA A 179 10.96 -9.64 -19.17
CA ALA A 179 11.22 -8.58 -18.22
C ALA A 179 10.23 -7.43 -18.37
N VAL A 180 9.79 -6.91 -17.23
CA VAL A 180 8.96 -5.71 -17.09
C VAL A 180 9.67 -4.73 -16.16
N SER A 181 9.80 -3.48 -16.59
CA SER A 181 10.17 -2.36 -15.74
C SER A 181 9.06 -1.30 -15.71
N ILE A 182 8.81 -0.74 -14.52
CA ILE A 182 7.91 0.39 -14.32
C ILE A 182 8.67 1.45 -13.52
N LYS A 183 9.00 2.56 -14.18
CA LYS A 183 9.73 3.69 -13.59
C LYS A 183 8.79 4.83 -13.22
N GLN A 184 8.78 5.17 -11.94
CA GLN A 184 8.13 6.34 -11.39
C GLN A 184 9.03 7.57 -11.49
N VAL A 185 8.54 8.63 -12.13
CA VAL A 185 9.21 9.93 -12.25
C VAL A 185 8.30 10.99 -11.62
N THR A 186 8.79 11.63 -10.56
CA THR A 186 8.07 12.67 -9.81
C THR A 186 9.03 13.50 -8.97
N ASN A 187 8.63 14.71 -8.61
CA ASN A 187 9.18 15.49 -7.51
C ASN A 187 8.08 15.76 -6.47
N PHE A 188 7.29 14.73 -6.16
CA PHE A 188 6.34 14.80 -5.06
C PHE A 188 7.11 14.88 -3.73
N PRO A 189 6.74 15.75 -2.78
CA PRO A 189 5.51 16.55 -2.72
C PRO A 189 5.56 17.94 -3.38
N GLU A 190 6.72 18.38 -3.91
CA GLU A 190 6.90 19.72 -4.49
C GLU A 190 5.96 19.99 -5.67
N SER A 191 5.64 18.95 -6.46
CA SER A 191 4.52 18.98 -7.40
C SER A 191 3.61 17.77 -7.23
N GLY A 192 2.37 17.90 -7.70
CA GLY A 192 1.40 16.81 -7.76
C GLY A 192 1.63 15.82 -8.90
N SER A 193 2.64 16.04 -9.75
CA SER A 193 2.80 15.30 -10.99
C SER A 193 3.62 14.03 -10.79
N VAL A 194 3.03 12.90 -11.19
CA VAL A 194 3.67 11.58 -11.16
C VAL A 194 3.48 10.91 -12.51
N ARG A 195 4.57 10.37 -13.08
CA ARG A 195 4.52 9.55 -14.30
C ARG A 195 5.05 8.16 -14.03
N LEU A 196 4.33 7.14 -14.51
CA LEU A 196 4.78 5.75 -14.53
C LEU A 196 5.12 5.36 -15.97
N ASN A 197 6.39 5.11 -16.25
CA ASN A 197 6.89 4.76 -17.58
C ASN A 197 7.13 3.25 -17.65
N PHE A 198 6.55 2.60 -18.65
CA PHE A 198 6.63 1.15 -18.83
C PHE A 198 7.74 0.82 -19.84
N SER A 199 8.63 -0.09 -19.46
CA SER A 199 9.61 -0.68 -20.37
C SER A 199 9.50 -2.20 -20.36
N MET A 200 9.37 -2.80 -21.55
CA MET A 200 9.26 -4.24 -21.76
C MET A 200 9.40 -4.61 -23.23
N GLU A 201 10.07 -5.73 -23.52
CA GLU A 201 10.23 -6.23 -24.89
C GLU A 201 8.93 -6.84 -25.44
N ILE A 202 8.17 -7.52 -24.57
CA ILE A 202 6.95 -8.23 -24.95
C ILE A 202 5.74 -7.49 -24.38
N LYS A 203 4.73 -7.25 -25.21
CA LYS A 203 3.47 -6.66 -24.75
C LYS A 203 2.76 -7.61 -23.76
N ARG A 204 2.53 -7.17 -22.53
CA ARG A 204 1.98 -7.99 -21.42
C ARG A 204 0.76 -7.37 -20.75
N TYR A 205 -0.14 -8.21 -20.25
CA TYR A 205 -1.30 -7.75 -19.47
C TYR A 205 -0.87 -7.56 -18.02
N ILE A 206 -1.02 -6.35 -17.49
CA ILE A 206 -0.65 -6.00 -16.12
C ILE A 206 -1.77 -5.13 -15.55
N GLU A 207 -2.16 -5.41 -14.32
CA GLU A 207 -3.10 -4.55 -13.58
C GLU A 207 -2.30 -3.62 -12.68
N VAL A 208 -2.48 -2.32 -12.88
CA VAL A 208 -1.76 -1.30 -12.12
C VAL A 208 -2.74 -0.65 -11.16
N PHE A 209 -2.44 -0.73 -9.87
CA PHE A 209 -3.23 -0.18 -8.78
C PHE A 209 -2.53 1.08 -8.29
N VAL A 210 -3.03 2.26 -8.66
CA VAL A 210 -2.47 3.54 -8.21
C VAL A 210 -3.21 3.99 -6.95
N ARG A 211 -2.52 4.12 -5.81
CA ARG A 211 -3.15 4.64 -4.60
C ARG A 211 -3.65 6.06 -4.84
N ILE A 212 -4.91 6.35 -4.52
CA ILE A 212 -5.44 7.71 -4.49
C ILE A 212 -5.61 8.11 -3.03
N PRO A 213 -4.73 8.97 -2.47
CA PRO A 213 -4.82 9.36 -1.08
C PRO A 213 -6.15 10.04 -0.74
N VAL A 214 -6.63 9.88 0.50
CA VAL A 214 -7.91 10.46 0.97
C VAL A 214 -7.95 11.99 0.80
N TRP A 215 -6.81 12.67 0.93
CA TRP A 215 -6.70 14.11 0.81
C TRP A 215 -6.73 14.61 -0.65
N ALA A 216 -6.47 13.73 -1.62
CA ALA A 216 -6.26 14.08 -3.03
C ALA A 216 -7.58 14.19 -3.81
N GLU A 217 -8.54 14.92 -3.26
CA GLU A 217 -9.81 15.22 -3.93
C GLU A 217 -9.55 15.98 -5.23
N GLY A 218 -10.01 15.42 -6.36
CA GLY A 218 -9.74 15.97 -7.70
C GLY A 218 -8.56 15.33 -8.42
N ALA A 219 -7.90 14.32 -7.83
CA ALA A 219 -6.85 13.55 -8.48
C ALA A 219 -7.26 13.08 -9.88
N SER A 220 -6.34 13.15 -10.84
CA SER A 220 -6.54 12.66 -12.20
C SER A 220 -5.55 11.55 -12.50
N VAL A 221 -6.03 10.46 -13.10
CA VAL A 221 -5.18 9.38 -13.62
C VAL A 221 -5.54 9.16 -15.08
N MET A 222 -4.55 9.26 -15.96
CA MET A 222 -4.72 9.22 -17.39
C MET A 222 -3.73 8.28 -18.06
N VAL A 223 -4.16 7.64 -19.14
CA VAL A 223 -3.29 6.89 -20.04
C VAL A 223 -3.67 7.22 -21.47
N LYS A 224 -2.76 7.84 -22.22
CA LYS A 224 -3.00 8.29 -23.61
C LYS A 224 -4.28 9.11 -23.74
N GLY A 225 -4.50 10.05 -22.81
CA GLY A 225 -5.67 10.92 -22.77
C GLY A 225 -6.96 10.27 -22.25
N VAL A 226 -6.98 8.97 -21.95
CA VAL A 226 -8.14 8.30 -21.35
C VAL A 226 -8.07 8.41 -19.84
N LYS A 227 -9.09 9.01 -19.22
CA LYS A 227 -9.21 9.18 -17.77
C LYS A 227 -9.74 7.90 -17.09
N TYR A 228 -9.14 7.57 -15.96
CA TYR A 228 -9.54 6.46 -15.09
C TYR A 228 -10.22 6.99 -13.83
N PHE A 229 -10.99 6.12 -13.16
CA PHE A 229 -11.69 6.47 -11.93
C PHE A 229 -10.72 6.54 -10.75
N SER A 230 -10.56 7.74 -10.18
CA SER A 230 -9.59 8.08 -9.15
C SER A 230 -10.28 8.62 -7.90
N HIS A 231 -11.06 7.79 -7.21
CA HIS A 231 -11.75 8.19 -5.99
C HIS A 231 -10.77 8.29 -4.80
N PRO A 232 -10.80 9.39 -4.02
CA PRO A 232 -9.98 9.51 -2.81
C PRO A 232 -10.22 8.37 -1.83
N GLY A 233 -9.14 7.82 -1.28
CA GLY A 233 -9.20 6.70 -0.33
C GLY A 233 -9.37 5.32 -0.98
N SER A 234 -9.19 5.20 -2.29
CA SER A 234 -9.21 3.93 -3.01
C SER A 234 -7.97 3.74 -3.89
N TYR A 235 -7.86 2.57 -4.52
CA TYR A 235 -6.99 2.38 -5.67
C TYR A 235 -7.72 2.74 -6.96
N CYS A 236 -7.05 3.46 -7.86
CA CYS A 236 -7.40 3.54 -9.26
C CYS A 236 -6.81 2.34 -9.98
N ILE A 237 -7.66 1.48 -10.56
CA ILE A 237 -7.25 0.24 -11.22
C ILE A 237 -7.14 0.46 -12.73
N ILE A 238 -5.98 0.16 -13.29
CA ILE A 238 -5.71 0.25 -14.72
C ILE A 238 -5.33 -1.15 -15.24
N ALA A 239 -6.33 -1.87 -15.74
CA ALA A 239 -6.20 -3.24 -16.20
C ALA A 239 -6.05 -3.29 -17.73
N LYS A 240 -4.83 -3.49 -18.24
CA LYS A 240 -4.51 -3.35 -19.67
C LYS A 240 -3.34 -4.22 -20.13
N LYS A 241 -3.21 -4.34 -21.45
CA LYS A 241 -1.94 -4.75 -22.09
C LYS A 241 -1.02 -3.56 -22.31
N TRP A 242 0.14 -3.58 -21.67
CA TRP A 242 1.20 -2.59 -21.74
C TRP A 242 2.28 -3.00 -22.72
N LYS A 243 2.96 -2.02 -23.31
CA LYS A 243 4.14 -2.21 -24.16
C LYS A 243 5.20 -1.15 -23.84
N GLU A 244 6.39 -1.31 -24.40
CA GLU A 244 7.45 -0.31 -24.38
C GLU A 244 6.93 1.11 -24.66
N GLY A 245 7.29 2.05 -23.79
CA GLY A 245 6.99 3.47 -23.93
C GLY A 245 5.55 3.87 -23.55
N ASP A 246 4.71 2.95 -23.06
CA ASP A 246 3.43 3.34 -22.48
C ASP A 246 3.64 4.13 -21.17
N VAL A 247 2.77 5.11 -20.91
CA VAL A 247 2.87 6.01 -19.76
C VAL A 247 1.53 6.13 -19.04
N VAL A 248 1.56 6.10 -17.71
CA VAL A 248 0.47 6.59 -16.84
C VAL A 248 0.85 7.96 -16.33
N GLU A 249 -0.06 8.92 -16.48
CA GLU A 249 0.06 10.27 -15.98
C GLU A 249 -0.91 10.42 -14.80
N ILE A 250 -0.39 10.85 -13.66
CA ILE A 250 -1.14 11.06 -12.43
C ILE A 250 -0.90 12.50 -12.00
N GLU A 251 -1.97 13.19 -11.63
CA GLU A 251 -1.91 14.55 -11.10
C GLU A 251 -2.69 14.63 -9.80
N PHE A 252 -2.01 15.02 -8.73
CA PHE A 252 -2.60 15.25 -7.41
C PHE A 252 -2.76 16.75 -7.13
N PRO A 253 -3.95 17.22 -6.73
CA PRO A 253 -4.11 18.59 -6.24
C PRO A 253 -3.29 18.80 -4.97
N THR A 254 -2.44 19.84 -4.94
CA THR A 254 -1.47 20.05 -3.85
C THR A 254 -1.99 20.97 -2.74
N GLU A 255 -3.14 21.61 -2.92
CA GLU A 255 -3.68 22.61 -1.99
C GLU A 255 -4.06 22.02 -0.63
N LYS A 256 -4.49 20.75 -0.61
CA LYS A 256 -4.93 20.02 0.59
C LYS A 256 -3.90 18.98 1.05
N ILE A 257 -2.65 19.06 0.60
CA ILE A 257 -1.64 18.10 1.00
C ILE A 257 -1.43 18.16 2.53
N PRO A 258 -1.44 17.02 3.25
CA PRO A 258 -1.21 16.98 4.69
C PRO A 258 0.14 17.58 5.10
N GLU A 259 0.20 18.21 6.27
CA GLU A 259 1.40 18.89 6.76
C GLU A 259 2.60 17.95 6.91
N TYR A 260 2.38 16.71 7.35
CA TYR A 260 3.45 15.71 7.46
C TYR A 260 4.04 15.31 6.09
N LEU A 261 3.33 15.57 4.98
CA LEU A 261 3.88 15.37 3.64
C LEU A 261 4.63 16.60 3.14
N LYS A 262 4.48 17.77 3.77
CA LYS A 262 5.20 18.99 3.40
C LYS A 262 6.61 19.00 4.01
N ASN A 263 7.52 19.61 3.26
CA ASN A 263 8.92 19.81 3.65
C ASN A 263 9.06 20.72 4.86
#